data_AF-A0A317Y379-F1
#
_entry.id   AF-A0A317Y379-F1
#
_cell.length_a   1.000
_cell.length_b   1.000
_cell.length_c   1.000
_cell.angle_alpha   90.00
_cell.angle_beta   90.00
_cell.angle_gamma   90.00
#
_symmetry.space_group_name_H-M   'P 1'
#
loop_
_entity.id
_entity.type
_entity.pdbx_description
1 polymer ?
#
loop_
_entity_poly.entity_id
_entity_poly.type
_entity_poly.pdbx_seq_one_letter_code
_entity_poly.pdbx_strand_id
1 'polypeptide(L)'
;MDVSVGSRARHLTDVDGDLWDLVRRDLQLKATFLYIDLNRCRQSNIDYTSSQVPFRITATGWVQEFNNTARIVKKIKLTGTPCKIFKKTTLIKGMFTSDLEVARFEGAAIRTISGIRGHVKKVNVEVPTYSNPVTTALQPREQTWQGMRTTAELRKAHNIPTPHNKDSVYKPIERKPRKFNPVEIPAKLQQLLPFKSKPKDTTKQKKAPVENRVPVIMQQLLPFGKMFCIQALYIDFQ
;
A
#
# COMPACT_ATOMS: atom_id res chain seq x y z
N MET A 1 -18.41 -45.48 -47.68
CA MET A 1 -17.24 -46.08 -48.33
C MET A 1 -16.25 -44.97 -48.58
N ASP A 2 -15.05 -45.13 -48.02
CA ASP A 2 -13.93 -44.21 -48.17
C ASP A 2 -13.49 -44.07 -49.62
N VAL A 3 -13.05 -42.87 -50.02
CA VAL A 3 -11.92 -42.73 -50.96
C VAL A 3 -11.07 -41.54 -50.53
N SER A 4 -9.94 -41.85 -49.90
CA SER A 4 -8.75 -41.01 -49.81
C SER A 4 -8.02 -41.03 -51.15
N VAL A 5 -7.54 -39.89 -51.66
CA VAL A 5 -6.26 -39.84 -52.40
C VAL A 5 -5.62 -38.46 -52.22
N GLY A 6 -4.46 -38.44 -51.57
CA GLY A 6 -3.56 -37.28 -51.57
C GLY A 6 -2.65 -37.30 -52.79
N SER A 7 -2.06 -36.15 -53.12
CA SER A 7 -0.82 -36.09 -53.91
C SER A 7 0.00 -34.85 -53.58
N ARG A 8 1.25 -35.12 -53.24
CA ARG A 8 2.35 -34.22 -52.88
C ARG A 8 2.95 -33.51 -54.11
N ALA A 9 3.45 -32.29 -53.90
CA ALA A 9 4.73 -31.78 -54.44
C ALA A 9 5.14 -30.53 -53.62
N ARG A 10 6.07 -30.62 -52.67
CA ARG A 10 7.51 -30.28 -52.74
C ARG A 10 7.83 -28.84 -53.17
N HIS A 11 8.09 -28.01 -52.15
CA HIS A 11 9.27 -27.17 -51.93
C HIS A 11 9.83 -26.36 -53.12
N LEU A 12 9.72 -25.04 -53.04
CA LEU A 12 10.77 -24.12 -53.49
C LEU A 12 10.76 -22.84 -52.63
N THR A 13 11.90 -22.67 -51.96
CA THR A 13 12.49 -21.52 -51.25
C THR A 13 11.77 -20.17 -51.18
N ASP A 14 11.71 -19.64 -49.94
CA ASP A 14 12.05 -18.27 -49.54
C ASP A 14 12.18 -17.25 -50.66
N VAL A 15 11.15 -16.43 -50.86
CA VAL A 15 11.20 -14.95 -50.84
C VAL A 15 9.75 -14.52 -50.68
N ASP A 16 9.36 -14.01 -49.50
CA ASP A 16 8.26 -13.04 -49.28
C ASP A 16 8.10 -12.77 -47.77
N GLY A 17 9.25 -12.61 -47.09
CA GLY A 17 9.34 -12.08 -45.74
C GLY A 17 9.27 -10.55 -45.67
N ASP A 18 9.04 -9.87 -46.79
CA ASP A 18 9.22 -8.42 -46.90
C ASP A 18 7.92 -7.61 -47.03
N LEU A 19 6.75 -8.22 -46.89
CA LEU A 19 5.48 -7.48 -46.88
C LEU A 19 4.95 -7.20 -45.46
N TRP A 20 5.27 -8.06 -44.49
CA TRP A 20 4.91 -7.84 -43.09
C TRP A 20 5.92 -6.98 -42.31
N ASP A 21 7.13 -6.79 -42.86
CA ASP A 21 8.16 -5.92 -42.28
C ASP A 21 8.09 -4.46 -42.76
N LEU A 22 7.23 -4.16 -43.74
CA LEU A 22 6.89 -2.79 -44.16
C LEU A 22 5.65 -2.23 -43.45
N VAL A 23 4.69 -3.08 -43.05
CA VAL A 23 3.56 -2.65 -42.20
C VAL A 23 3.97 -2.52 -40.72
N ARG A 24 5.04 -3.23 -40.29
CA ARG A 24 5.59 -3.09 -38.93
C ARG A 24 6.49 -1.86 -38.76
N ARG A 25 6.89 -1.17 -39.84
CA ARG A 25 7.66 0.09 -39.79
C ARG A 25 6.81 1.35 -39.75
N ASP A 26 5.49 1.26 -39.93
CA ASP A 26 4.63 2.46 -39.98
C ASP A 26 3.76 2.66 -38.72
N LEU A 27 4.02 1.90 -37.66
CA LEU A 27 3.42 2.11 -36.33
C LEU A 27 4.45 2.29 -35.20
N GLN A 28 5.65 2.77 -35.54
CA GLN A 28 6.67 3.20 -34.57
C GLN A 28 6.99 4.70 -34.63
N LEU A 29 6.30 5.48 -35.47
CA LEU A 29 6.45 6.94 -35.53
C LEU A 29 5.26 7.72 -34.96
N LYS A 30 4.26 7.06 -34.34
CA LYS A 30 3.14 7.72 -33.64
C LYS A 30 2.99 7.35 -32.17
N ALA A 31 4.03 6.77 -31.57
CA ALA A 31 4.06 6.47 -30.14
C ALA A 31 5.44 6.75 -29.53
N THR A 32 6.11 7.83 -29.94
CA THR A 32 7.11 8.48 -29.10
C THR A 32 6.39 9.41 -28.13
N PHE A 33 5.64 8.78 -27.22
CA PHE A 33 5.44 9.35 -25.89
C PHE A 33 6.84 9.69 -25.36
N LEU A 34 6.95 10.85 -24.74
CA LEU A 34 8.10 11.29 -23.95
C LEU A 34 8.51 10.20 -22.96
N TYR A 35 9.34 9.27 -23.42
CA TYR A 35 10.21 8.49 -22.57
C TYR A 35 11.42 9.39 -22.33
N ILE A 36 11.26 10.30 -21.37
CA ILE A 36 12.42 10.78 -20.64
C ILE A 36 12.99 9.51 -20.00
N ASP A 37 14.08 9.02 -20.56
CA ASP A 37 14.81 7.88 -20.07
C ASP A 37 15.42 8.26 -18.71
N LEU A 38 14.60 8.21 -17.65
CA LEU A 38 14.98 8.50 -16.27
C LEU A 38 16.00 7.48 -15.72
N ASN A 39 16.35 6.46 -16.49
CA ASN A 39 17.33 5.44 -16.13
C ASN A 39 18.77 5.79 -16.49
N ARG A 40 19.06 7.00 -17.00
CA ARG A 40 20.44 7.52 -17.09
C ARG A 40 20.66 8.81 -16.30
N CYS A 41 19.85 9.07 -15.27
CA CYS A 41 20.30 9.94 -14.19
C CYS A 41 21.18 9.11 -13.26
N ARG A 42 22.45 8.93 -13.65
CA ARG A 42 23.48 8.41 -12.74
C ARG A 42 23.43 9.32 -11.51
N GLN A 43 22.99 8.79 -10.38
CA GLN A 43 23.26 9.38 -9.08
C GLN A 43 24.78 9.31 -8.89
N SER A 44 25.50 10.24 -9.52
CA SER A 44 26.79 10.64 -9.02
C SER A 44 26.49 11.35 -7.71
N ASN A 45 26.56 10.62 -6.60
CA ASN A 45 27.09 11.22 -5.39
C ASN A 45 28.49 11.71 -5.79
N ILE A 46 28.58 13.00 -6.16
CA ILE A 46 29.84 13.62 -6.54
C ILE A 46 30.55 13.89 -5.22
N ASP A 47 31.40 12.95 -4.83
CA ASP A 47 32.50 13.22 -3.93
C ASP A 47 33.41 14.23 -4.64
N TYR A 48 33.49 15.45 -4.11
CA TYR A 48 34.30 16.52 -4.67
C TYR A 48 35.79 16.18 -4.53
N THR A 49 36.39 15.58 -5.56
CA THR A 49 37.84 15.63 -5.77
C THR A 49 38.17 16.89 -6.59
N SER A 50 39.18 17.64 -6.14
CA SER A 50 39.26 19.10 -6.29
C SER A 50 39.75 19.65 -7.66
N SER A 51 39.36 19.08 -8.80
CA SER A 51 39.89 19.56 -10.10
C SER A 51 38.97 19.47 -11.32
N GLN A 52 37.65 19.28 -11.16
CA GLN A 52 36.73 19.35 -12.29
C GLN A 52 35.68 20.47 -12.10
N VAL A 53 35.54 21.29 -13.14
CA VAL A 53 34.57 22.40 -13.19
C VAL A 53 33.16 21.79 -13.29
N PRO A 54 32.22 22.11 -12.38
CA PRO A 54 30.90 21.51 -12.43
C PRO A 54 30.14 21.97 -13.67
N PHE A 55 29.47 21.03 -14.33
CA PHE A 55 28.59 21.30 -15.46
C PHE A 55 27.49 22.27 -15.04
N ARG A 56 27.40 23.42 -15.72
CA ARG A 56 26.59 24.56 -15.28
C ARG A 56 25.14 24.54 -15.76
N ILE A 57 24.82 23.72 -16.77
CA ILE A 57 23.47 23.66 -17.35
C ILE A 57 22.67 22.60 -16.59
N THR A 58 21.55 23.00 -15.96
CA THR A 58 20.74 22.11 -15.08
C THR A 58 19.49 21.56 -15.74
N ALA A 59 18.90 22.28 -16.70
CA ALA A 59 17.70 21.86 -17.42
C ALA A 59 17.66 22.48 -18.83
N THR A 60 17.08 21.75 -19.78
CA THR A 60 16.71 22.23 -21.12
C THR A 60 15.20 22.04 -21.30
N GLY A 61 14.56 22.89 -22.10
CA GLY A 61 13.11 22.82 -22.33
C GLY A 61 12.67 23.75 -23.46
N TRP A 62 11.42 23.59 -23.90
CA TRP A 62 10.75 24.43 -24.89
C TRP A 62 9.47 25.02 -24.28
N VAL A 63 9.04 26.18 -24.77
CA VAL A 63 7.85 26.86 -24.24
C VAL A 63 6.60 26.20 -24.80
N GLN A 64 5.75 25.67 -23.93
CA GLN A 64 4.54 24.95 -24.35
C GLN A 64 3.35 25.87 -24.63
N GLU A 65 3.04 26.77 -23.70
CA GLU A 65 1.86 27.65 -23.81
C GLU A 65 2.04 28.91 -22.95
N PHE A 66 1.45 30.03 -23.39
CA PHE A 66 1.49 31.32 -22.69
C PHE A 66 0.12 31.63 -22.10
N ASN A 67 -0.05 31.34 -20.81
CA ASN A 67 -1.28 31.61 -20.07
C ASN A 67 -1.04 32.64 -18.96
N ASN A 68 -1.86 33.70 -18.91
CA ASN A 68 -1.75 34.76 -17.91
C ASN A 68 -2.18 34.30 -16.50
N THR A 69 -2.98 33.24 -16.39
CA THR A 69 -3.45 32.67 -15.11
C THR A 69 -3.35 31.14 -15.12
N ALA A 70 -2.20 30.59 -14.74
CA ALA A 70 -2.05 29.15 -14.60
C ALA A 70 -2.73 28.63 -13.31
N ARG A 71 -3.75 27.77 -13.43
CA ARG A 71 -4.43 27.14 -12.28
C ARG A 71 -3.67 25.88 -11.84
N ILE A 72 -2.54 26.07 -11.16
CA ILE A 72 -1.73 24.98 -10.62
C ILE A 72 -2.23 24.64 -9.21
N VAL A 73 -2.73 23.42 -9.01
CA VAL A 73 -3.21 22.95 -7.71
C VAL A 73 -2.28 21.89 -7.12
N LYS A 74 -2.01 21.98 -5.83
CA LYS A 74 -1.31 20.93 -5.08
C LYS A 74 -2.32 20.15 -4.24
N LYS A 75 -2.17 18.83 -4.25
CA LYS A 75 -3.02 17.96 -3.44
C LYS A 75 -2.75 18.14 -1.95
N ILE A 76 -3.80 18.41 -1.18
CA ILE A 76 -3.80 18.43 0.28
C ILE A 76 -4.64 17.25 0.78
N LYS A 77 -4.16 16.53 1.82
CA LYS A 77 -4.88 15.42 2.44
C LYS A 77 -5.14 15.74 3.91
N LEU A 78 -6.41 15.79 4.31
CA LEU A 78 -6.79 15.84 5.72
C LEU A 78 -6.81 14.42 6.28
N THR A 79 -6.06 14.18 7.35
CA THR A 79 -5.90 12.85 7.96
C THR A 79 -6.48 12.87 9.37
N GLY A 80 -7.22 11.81 9.73
CA GLY A 80 -7.72 11.62 11.09
C GLY A 80 -7.74 10.15 11.46
N THR A 81 -7.92 9.89 12.75
CA THR A 81 -7.90 8.54 13.32
C THR A 81 -9.29 8.14 13.82
N PRO A 82 -9.75 6.90 13.58
CA PRO A 82 -11.03 6.44 14.09
C PRO A 82 -10.96 6.24 15.61
N CYS A 83 -11.93 6.78 16.34
CA CYS A 83 -12.04 6.62 17.79
C CYS A 83 -13.10 5.59 18.19
N LYS A 84 -14.29 5.63 17.60
CA LYS A 84 -15.38 4.68 17.88
C LYS A 84 -15.94 4.15 16.57
N ILE A 85 -15.88 2.84 16.37
CA ILE A 85 -16.31 2.17 15.14
C ILE A 85 -17.61 1.42 15.42
N PHE A 86 -18.66 1.81 14.71
CA PHE A 86 -19.91 1.05 14.61
C PHE A 86 -19.92 0.28 13.28
N LYS A 87 -20.98 -0.49 13.00
CA LYS A 87 -21.07 -1.33 11.80
C LYS A 87 -20.81 -0.57 10.50
N LYS A 88 -21.44 0.60 10.32
CA LYS A 88 -21.38 1.41 9.08
C LYS A 88 -21.00 2.87 9.31
N THR A 89 -20.78 3.29 10.55
CA THR A 89 -20.47 4.66 10.94
C THR A 89 -19.26 4.65 11.87
N THR A 90 -18.43 5.68 11.81
CA THR A 90 -17.25 5.82 12.67
C THR A 90 -17.10 7.27 13.11
N LEU A 91 -16.71 7.47 14.36
CA LEU A 91 -16.33 8.78 14.87
C LEU A 91 -14.83 8.96 14.67
N ILE A 92 -14.43 10.02 13.96
CA ILE A 92 -13.04 10.31 13.60
C ILE A 92 -12.54 11.47 14.47
N LYS A 93 -11.33 11.35 15.02
CA LYS A 93 -10.63 12.38 15.79
C LYS A 93 -9.44 12.94 15.01
N GLY A 94 -9.08 14.18 15.30
CA GLY A 94 -7.88 14.84 14.77
C GLY A 94 -7.90 15.14 13.27
N MET A 95 -9.05 15.01 12.60
CA MET A 95 -9.21 15.39 11.18
C MET A 95 -9.53 16.86 11.00
N PHE A 96 -10.29 17.42 11.95
CA PHE A 96 -10.74 18.81 12.01
C PHE A 96 -10.41 19.37 13.38
N THR A 97 -10.14 20.67 13.45
CA THR A 97 -9.85 21.38 14.70
C THR A 97 -11.12 21.93 15.34
N SER A 98 -12.12 22.29 14.53
CA SER A 98 -13.40 22.84 14.96
C SER A 98 -14.57 22.20 14.23
N ASP A 99 -15.76 22.24 14.85
CA ASP A 99 -16.99 21.72 14.26
C ASP A 99 -17.44 22.51 13.02
N LEU A 100 -16.90 23.71 12.83
CA LEU A 100 -17.22 24.58 11.68
C LEU A 100 -16.54 24.12 10.41
N GLU A 101 -15.31 23.63 10.55
CA GLU A 101 -14.66 22.91 9.48
C GLU A 101 -15.49 21.67 9.13
N VAL A 102 -15.95 20.91 10.14
CA VAL A 102 -16.79 19.73 9.91
C VAL A 102 -18.06 20.09 9.14
N ALA A 103 -18.76 21.17 9.52
CA ALA A 103 -19.96 21.64 8.84
C ALA A 103 -19.67 22.05 7.39
N ARG A 104 -18.54 22.73 7.13
CA ARG A 104 -18.11 23.08 5.76
C ARG A 104 -17.83 21.84 4.90
N PHE A 105 -17.38 20.75 5.52
CA PHE A 105 -17.08 19.49 4.86
C PHE A 105 -18.20 18.45 4.97
N GLU A 106 -19.41 18.84 5.38
CA GLU A 106 -20.56 17.94 5.38
C GLU A 106 -20.82 17.39 3.96
N GLY A 107 -21.09 16.08 3.86
CA GLY A 107 -21.29 15.43 2.57
C GLY A 107 -20.01 15.20 1.76
N ALA A 108 -18.84 15.67 2.22
CA ALA A 108 -17.58 15.43 1.54
C ALA A 108 -17.24 13.92 1.51
N ALA A 109 -16.74 13.46 0.36
CA ALA A 109 -16.30 12.09 0.18
C ALA A 109 -14.99 11.83 0.93
N ILE A 110 -14.99 10.85 1.84
CA ILE A 110 -13.81 10.39 2.58
C ILE A 110 -13.43 8.99 2.09
N ARG A 111 -12.12 8.72 2.08
CA ARG A 111 -11.57 7.38 1.79
C ARG A 111 -10.56 6.97 2.86
N THR A 112 -10.67 5.75 3.36
CA THR A 112 -9.67 5.17 4.27
C THR A 112 -8.48 4.60 3.50
N ILE A 113 -7.38 4.33 4.21
CA ILE A 113 -6.19 3.68 3.63
C ILE A 113 -6.51 2.27 3.09
N SER A 114 -7.49 1.58 3.70
CA SER A 114 -8.01 0.30 3.22
C SER A 114 -8.90 0.40 1.98
N GLY A 115 -9.24 1.62 1.54
CA GLY A 115 -10.03 1.88 0.33
C GLY A 115 -11.54 1.99 0.56
N ILE A 116 -12.03 1.93 1.79
CA ILE A 116 -13.45 2.09 2.12
C ILE A 116 -13.85 3.56 1.89
N ARG A 117 -14.98 3.77 1.21
CA ARG A 117 -15.55 5.09 0.90
C ARG A 117 -16.66 5.44 1.88
N GLY A 118 -16.77 6.70 2.24
CA GLY A 118 -17.82 7.22 3.12
C GLY A 118 -18.04 8.72 2.92
N HIS A 119 -19.01 9.27 3.65
CA HIS A 119 -19.34 10.70 3.63
C HIS A 119 -19.30 11.26 5.05
N VAL A 120 -18.90 12.53 5.19
CA VAL A 120 -19.02 13.28 6.45
C VAL A 120 -20.51 13.57 6.73
N LYS A 121 -20.94 13.42 7.98
CA LYS A 121 -22.31 13.74 8.43
C LYS A 121 -22.31 14.99 9.33
N LYS A 122 -23.43 15.73 9.34
CA LYS A 122 -23.62 17.00 10.06
C LYS A 122 -23.33 16.94 11.56
N VAL A 123 -22.80 18.05 12.07
CA VAL A 123 -22.79 18.47 13.49
C VAL A 123 -23.30 19.93 13.53
N ASN A 124 -24.08 20.32 14.54
CA ASN A 124 -24.77 21.63 14.58
C ASN A 124 -24.17 22.56 15.65
N VAL A 125 -23.46 23.63 15.26
CA VAL A 125 -22.89 24.68 16.16
C VAL A 125 -22.70 26.02 15.40
N GLU A 126 -22.82 27.17 16.09
CA GLU A 126 -22.70 28.55 15.54
C GLU A 126 -21.29 29.16 15.69
N VAL A 127 -20.95 30.15 14.83
CA VAL A 127 -19.57 30.65 14.59
C VAL A 127 -19.42 32.14 14.92
N PRO A 128 -18.35 32.54 15.65
CA PRO A 128 -17.88 33.92 15.67
C PRO A 128 -16.73 34.17 14.67
N THR A 129 -16.73 35.37 14.06
CA THR A 129 -15.77 35.84 13.05
C THR A 129 -14.73 36.81 13.64
N TYR A 130 -13.44 36.64 13.29
CA TYR A 130 -12.34 37.56 13.61
C TYR A 130 -11.41 37.77 12.39
N SER A 131 -10.95 39.00 12.15
CA SER A 131 -10.03 39.38 11.07
C SER A 131 -9.05 40.45 11.53
N ASN A 132 -7.79 40.37 11.09
CA ASN A 132 -6.81 41.46 11.23
C ASN A 132 -5.87 41.49 10.00
N PRO A 133 -5.77 42.61 9.26
CA PRO A 133 -4.82 42.77 8.16
C PRO A 133 -3.53 43.48 8.62
N VAL A 134 -2.38 43.06 8.10
CA VAL A 134 -1.09 43.75 8.30
C VAL A 134 -0.43 44.08 6.96
N THR A 135 0.16 45.28 6.90
CA THR A 135 0.61 46.03 5.72
C THR A 135 2.14 46.01 5.52
N THR A 136 2.61 45.77 4.28
CA THR A 136 4.00 45.38 3.92
C THR A 136 4.88 46.44 3.23
N ALA A 137 4.59 47.75 3.35
CA ALA A 137 5.19 48.82 2.52
C ALA A 137 6.63 49.31 2.87
N LEU A 138 7.54 48.48 3.42
CA LEU A 138 8.75 48.97 4.14
C LEU A 138 10.15 48.59 3.59
N GLN A 139 10.43 48.48 2.28
CA GLN A 139 11.82 48.18 1.81
C GLN A 139 12.39 49.09 0.68
N PRO A 140 13.68 49.55 0.77
CA PRO A 140 14.36 50.49 -0.16
C PRO A 140 15.27 49.85 -1.26
N ARG A 141 15.88 50.69 -2.13
CA ARG A 141 16.27 50.39 -3.55
C ARG A 141 17.76 50.30 -3.98
N GLU A 142 18.78 50.38 -3.12
CA GLU A 142 20.20 50.61 -3.55
C GLU A 142 21.15 49.37 -3.61
N GLN A 143 20.65 48.14 -3.58
CA GLN A 143 21.49 46.95 -3.33
C GLN A 143 21.83 46.13 -4.60
N THR A 144 23.09 45.66 -4.70
CA THR A 144 23.54 44.71 -5.74
C THR A 144 22.68 43.45 -5.71
N TRP A 145 22.17 43.02 -6.86
CA TRP A 145 21.18 41.94 -6.93
C TRP A 145 21.79 40.60 -6.50
N GLN A 146 21.58 40.26 -5.23
CA GLN A 146 21.80 38.92 -4.72
C GLN A 146 20.52 38.13 -4.98
N GLY A 147 20.58 37.22 -5.96
CA GLY A 147 19.48 36.28 -6.20
C GLY A 147 19.20 35.41 -4.98
N MET A 148 18.06 34.71 -4.97
CA MET A 148 17.76 33.78 -3.88
C MET A 148 18.81 32.67 -3.82
N ARG A 149 19.51 32.58 -2.68
CA ARG A 149 20.38 31.45 -2.37
C ARG A 149 19.58 30.15 -2.40
N THR A 150 20.22 29.04 -2.76
CA THR A 150 19.54 27.73 -2.77
C THR A 150 19.16 27.32 -1.34
N THR A 151 18.12 26.49 -1.18
CA THR A 151 17.72 26.02 0.17
C THR A 151 18.82 25.22 0.88
N ALA A 152 19.77 24.64 0.13
CA ALA A 152 20.92 23.93 0.67
C ALA A 152 22.01 24.89 1.18
N GLU A 153 22.34 25.95 0.43
CA GLU A 153 23.27 26.99 0.87
C GLU A 153 22.77 27.72 2.12
N LEU A 154 21.47 28.06 2.15
CA LEU A 154 20.84 28.68 3.32
C LEU A 154 20.94 27.76 4.54
N ARG A 155 20.60 26.46 4.39
CA ARG A 155 20.73 25.48 5.48
C ARG A 155 22.16 25.32 5.94
N LYS A 156 23.13 25.26 5.03
CA LYS A 156 24.57 25.16 5.36
C LYS A 156 25.06 26.39 6.10
N ALA A 157 24.73 27.59 5.63
CA ALA A 157 25.13 28.86 6.26
C ALA A 157 24.53 29.03 7.65
N HIS A 158 23.28 28.59 7.85
CA HIS A 158 22.59 28.66 9.15
C HIS A 158 22.75 27.39 10.01
N ASN A 159 23.56 26.40 9.58
CA ASN A 159 23.73 25.10 10.24
C ASN A 159 22.40 24.38 10.57
N ILE A 160 21.37 24.53 9.72
CA ILE A 160 20.05 23.91 9.92
C ILE A 160 20.04 22.54 9.24
N PRO A 161 19.81 21.44 9.97
CA PRO A 161 19.71 20.11 9.38
C PRO A 161 18.46 20.00 8.50
N THR A 162 18.53 19.17 7.46
CA THR A 162 17.38 18.88 6.60
C THR A 162 16.26 18.22 7.42
N PRO A 163 15.03 18.77 7.43
CA PRO A 163 13.93 18.19 8.20
C PRO A 163 13.58 16.81 7.64
N HIS A 164 13.69 15.79 8.49
CA HIS A 164 13.45 14.41 8.11
C HIS A 164 12.33 13.81 8.97
N ASN A 165 11.21 13.45 8.34
CA ASN A 165 10.10 12.80 9.03
C ASN A 165 10.31 11.28 9.05
N LYS A 166 10.54 10.72 10.25
CA LYS A 166 10.78 9.29 10.47
C LYS A 166 9.61 8.41 10.00
N ASP A 167 8.37 8.90 10.09
CA ASP A 167 7.17 8.16 9.68
C ASP A 167 7.02 8.11 8.16
N SER A 168 7.68 9.01 7.43
CA SER A 168 7.69 9.02 5.96
C SER A 168 8.71 8.06 5.37
N VAL A 169 9.60 7.49 6.20
CA VAL A 169 10.59 6.50 5.76
C VAL A 169 9.89 5.16 5.58
N TYR A 170 9.88 4.65 4.34
CA TYR A 170 9.35 3.32 4.04
C TYR A 170 10.14 2.24 4.78
N LYS A 171 9.41 1.27 5.35
CA LYS A 171 9.97 0.10 6.03
C LYS A 171 9.40 -1.16 5.41
N PRO A 172 10.16 -2.26 5.33
CA PRO A 172 9.62 -3.57 4.96
C PRO A 172 8.48 -3.96 5.91
N ILE A 173 7.35 -4.44 5.36
CA ILE A 173 6.16 -4.80 6.12
C ILE A 173 6.01 -6.32 6.14
N GLU A 174 6.23 -6.97 7.29
CA GLU A 174 5.93 -8.38 7.49
C GLU A 174 4.46 -8.57 7.88
N ARG A 175 3.71 -9.35 7.09
CA ARG A 175 2.26 -9.57 7.31
C ARG A 175 2.03 -10.97 7.87
N LYS A 176 1.50 -11.06 9.09
CA LYS A 176 1.04 -12.33 9.66
C LYS A 176 -0.16 -12.86 8.86
N PRO A 177 -0.29 -14.18 8.63
CA PRO A 177 -1.44 -14.76 7.96
C PRO A 177 -2.72 -14.49 8.78
N ARG A 178 -3.78 -14.03 8.11
CA ARG A 178 -5.05 -13.69 8.77
C ARG A 178 -5.92 -14.94 8.91
N LYS A 179 -6.18 -15.36 10.15
CA LYS A 179 -7.20 -16.38 10.48
C LYS A 179 -8.50 -15.69 10.87
N PHE A 180 -9.60 -16.05 10.23
CA PHE A 180 -10.93 -15.52 10.56
C PHE A 180 -11.60 -16.38 11.63
N ASN A 181 -12.47 -15.77 12.43
CA ASN A 181 -13.29 -16.49 13.38
C ASN A 181 -14.32 -17.36 12.62
N PRO A 182 -14.68 -18.54 13.16
CA PRO A 182 -15.76 -19.35 12.59
C PRO A 182 -17.09 -18.59 12.68
N VAL A 183 -18.05 -18.98 11.84
CA VAL A 183 -19.37 -18.35 11.81
C VAL A 183 -20.20 -18.85 12.99
N GLU A 184 -20.70 -17.94 13.82
CA GLU A 184 -21.59 -18.24 14.94
C GLU A 184 -23.06 -18.02 14.54
N ILE A 185 -23.89 -19.06 14.68
CA ILE A 185 -25.32 -19.00 14.36
C ILE A 185 -26.10 -18.65 15.64
N PRO A 186 -26.98 -17.62 15.64
CA PRO A 186 -27.82 -17.32 16.78
C PRO A 186 -28.72 -18.51 17.15
N ALA A 187 -28.84 -18.83 18.44
CA ALA A 187 -29.60 -19.99 18.92
C ALA A 187 -31.07 -19.99 18.46
N LYS A 188 -31.71 -18.81 18.42
CA LYS A 188 -33.08 -18.65 17.92
C LYS A 188 -33.21 -19.08 16.45
N LEU A 189 -32.24 -18.70 15.63
CA LEU A 189 -32.20 -19.08 14.21
C LEU A 189 -32.00 -20.59 14.09
N GLN A 190 -31.04 -21.15 14.83
CA GLN A 190 -30.72 -22.58 14.80
C GLN A 190 -31.90 -23.50 15.15
N GLN A 191 -32.81 -23.04 16.03
CA GLN A 191 -34.03 -23.78 16.39
C GLN A 191 -35.07 -23.79 15.28
N LEU A 192 -35.22 -22.67 14.55
CA LEU A 192 -36.20 -22.52 13.47
C LEU A 192 -35.76 -23.19 12.15
N LEU A 193 -34.49 -23.59 12.04
CA LEU A 193 -33.97 -24.20 10.82
C LEU A 193 -34.62 -25.56 10.54
N PRO A 194 -34.96 -25.86 9.27
CA PRO A 194 -35.43 -27.19 8.89
C PRO A 194 -34.33 -28.22 9.15
N PHE A 195 -34.73 -29.43 9.56
CA PHE A 195 -33.84 -30.50 10.05
C PHE A 195 -32.60 -30.73 9.19
N LYS A 196 -32.76 -30.76 7.85
CA LYS A 196 -31.67 -30.99 6.90
C LYS A 196 -30.54 -29.94 6.97
N SER A 197 -30.89 -28.70 7.30
CA SER A 197 -29.96 -27.56 7.33
C SER A 197 -29.36 -27.28 8.71
N LYS A 198 -29.88 -27.95 9.76
CA LYS A 198 -29.45 -27.71 11.13
C LYS A 198 -28.02 -28.24 11.32
N PRO A 199 -27.08 -27.41 11.82
CA PRO A 199 -25.71 -27.83 12.04
C PRO A 199 -25.66 -28.90 13.14
N LYS A 200 -24.90 -29.97 12.88
CA LYS A 200 -24.71 -31.11 13.78
C LYS A 200 -23.44 -30.92 14.60
N ASP A 201 -23.40 -29.84 15.38
CA ASP A 201 -22.27 -29.59 16.25
C ASP A 201 -22.34 -30.54 17.44
N THR A 202 -21.35 -31.43 17.56
CA THR A 202 -21.24 -32.32 18.71
C THR A 202 -20.70 -31.54 19.90
N THR A 203 -21.40 -31.60 21.04
CA THR A 203 -20.91 -31.01 22.28
C THR A 203 -19.64 -31.75 22.71
N LYS A 204 -18.57 -31.02 23.01
CA LYS A 204 -17.36 -31.62 23.57
C LYS A 204 -17.69 -32.31 24.90
N GLN A 205 -17.34 -33.59 25.01
CA GLN A 205 -17.51 -34.34 26.25
C GLN A 205 -16.55 -33.82 27.31
N LYS A 206 -17.04 -33.56 28.53
CA LYS A 206 -16.21 -33.06 29.64
C LYS A 206 -15.32 -34.14 30.25
N LYS A 207 -15.73 -35.41 30.16
CA LYS A 207 -14.98 -36.56 30.69
C LYS A 207 -14.65 -37.51 29.54
N ALA A 208 -13.45 -38.08 29.57
CA ALA A 208 -13.10 -39.14 28.64
C ALA A 208 -14.04 -40.34 28.83
N PRO A 209 -14.53 -40.95 27.73
CA PRO A 209 -15.18 -42.26 27.75
C PRO A 209 -14.30 -43.25 28.51
N VAL A 210 -14.91 -44.22 29.18
CA VAL A 210 -14.19 -45.21 30.00
C VAL A 210 -13.13 -45.96 29.18
N GLU A 211 -13.44 -46.28 27.92
CA GLU A 211 -12.51 -46.89 26.94
C GLU A 211 -11.23 -46.07 26.72
N ASN A 212 -11.31 -44.74 26.81
CA ASN A 212 -10.18 -43.84 26.62
C ASN A 212 -9.42 -43.53 27.92
N ARG A 213 -9.83 -44.10 29.06
CA ARG A 213 -9.16 -43.89 30.36
C ARG A 213 -7.98 -44.82 30.59
N VAL A 214 -7.94 -45.96 29.89
CA VAL A 214 -6.82 -46.89 29.91
C VAL A 214 -6.00 -46.70 28.63
N PRO A 215 -4.93 -45.89 28.65
CA PRO A 215 -4.08 -45.76 27.48
C PRO A 215 -3.30 -47.07 27.28
N VAL A 216 -3.51 -47.73 26.13
CA VAL A 216 -2.59 -48.77 25.66
C VAL A 216 -1.37 -48.06 25.12
N ILE A 217 -0.25 -48.15 25.83
CA ILE A 217 1.04 -47.65 25.38
C ILE A 217 1.47 -48.52 24.21
N MET A 218 1.44 -47.97 23.00
CA MET A 218 2.04 -48.61 21.83
C MET A 218 3.56 -48.60 22.02
N GLN A 219 4.12 -49.65 22.61
CA GLN A 219 5.56 -49.87 22.57
C GLN A 219 5.96 -50.14 21.12
N GLN A 220 6.76 -49.26 20.55
CA GLN A 220 7.52 -49.61 19.36
C GLN A 220 8.47 -50.75 19.76
N LEU A 221 8.27 -51.94 19.18
CA LEU A 221 9.24 -53.02 19.25
C LEU A 221 10.53 -52.53 18.58
N LEU A 222 11.45 -51.98 19.38
CA LEU A 222 12.83 -51.83 18.95
C LEU A 222 13.40 -53.24 18.77
N PRO A 223 13.98 -53.57 17.62
CA PRO A 223 14.51 -54.91 17.37
C PRO A 223 15.54 -55.28 18.45
N PHE A 224 15.35 -56.43 19.07
CA PHE A 224 16.20 -56.99 20.12
C PHE A 224 17.66 -56.99 19.68
N GLY A 225 18.44 -56.06 20.24
CA GLY A 225 19.83 -55.89 19.89
C GLY A 225 20.54 -54.87 20.77
N LYS A 226 20.35 -54.95 22.09
CA LYS A 226 21.35 -54.61 23.14
C LYS A 226 20.72 -54.71 24.52
N MET A 227 21.25 -55.63 25.33
CA MET A 227 21.03 -55.71 26.78
C MET A 227 21.37 -54.37 27.42
N PHE A 228 20.41 -53.72 28.08
CA PHE A 228 20.70 -52.86 29.23
C PHE A 228 19.65 -53.07 30.30
N CYS A 229 20.17 -53.56 31.43
CA CYS A 229 19.49 -53.84 32.69
C CYS A 229 19.16 -52.52 33.39
N ILE A 230 17.88 -52.20 33.64
CA ILE A 230 17.50 -51.29 34.75
C ILE A 230 16.20 -51.81 35.39
N GLN A 231 16.27 -51.87 36.72
CA GLN A 231 15.36 -52.49 37.67
C GLN A 231 13.95 -51.89 37.67
N ALA A 232 12.98 -52.77 37.92
CA ALA A 232 11.60 -52.42 38.24
C ALA A 232 11.53 -51.60 39.55
N LEU A 233 10.88 -50.44 39.48
CA LEU A 233 10.31 -49.78 40.66
C LEU A 233 8.78 -49.88 40.54
N TYR A 234 8.23 -50.69 41.43
CA TYR A 234 6.82 -50.86 41.72
C TYR A 234 6.36 -49.65 42.56
N ILE A 235 5.30 -48.96 42.15
CA ILE A 235 4.62 -47.96 42.99
C ILE A 235 3.11 -48.24 42.91
N ASP A 236 2.58 -48.78 44.00
CA ASP A 236 1.14 -48.88 44.29
C ASP A 236 0.61 -47.49 44.67
N PHE A 237 -0.59 -47.14 44.22
CA PHE A 237 -1.37 -46.03 44.77
C PHE A 237 -2.80 -46.48 45.08
N GLN A 238 -3.18 -46.33 46.35
CA GLN A 238 -4.55 -46.29 46.87
C GLN A 238 -5.27 -45.02 46.41
#